data_AF-A0A932XSC5-F1
#
_entry.id   AF-A0A932XSC5-F1
#
_cell.length_a   1.000
_cell.length_b   1.000
_cell.length_c   1.000
_cell.angle_alpha   90.00
_cell.angle_beta   90.00
_cell.angle_gamma   90.00
#
_symmetry.space_group_name_H-M   'P 1'
#
loop_
_entity.id
_entity.type
_entity.pdbx_description
1 polymer ?
#
loop_
_entity_poly.entity_id
_entity_poly.type
_entity_poly.pdbx_seq_one_letter_code
_entity_poly.pdbx_strand_id
1 'polypeptide(L)'
;MALRCPQCGLKYDVMKLEEDGKLNCRCGFKLDLSLIESADDFLRYCEGTEELEKAMEIQRDAQRICQMILDEVHQAVDIEIAKEKLKEKVKKFFPDKMETYRMIYESRFKRLWNQFRSQE
;
A
#
# COMPACT_ATOMS: atom_id res chain seq x y z
N MET A 1 13.22 7.84 -18.99
CA MET A 1 12.73 6.89 -17.98
C MET A 1 13.57 7.10 -16.73
N ALA A 2 12.96 7.22 -15.55
CA ALA A 2 13.68 7.55 -14.32
C ALA A 2 13.40 6.50 -13.26
N LEU A 3 14.47 5.93 -12.69
CA LEU A 3 14.42 5.02 -11.55
C LEU A 3 14.19 5.83 -10.27
N ARG A 4 13.28 5.40 -9.40
CA ARG A 4 13.19 5.93 -8.04
C ARG A 4 13.87 4.97 -7.08
N CYS A 5 14.75 5.49 -6.23
CA CYS A 5 15.27 4.71 -5.12
C CYS A 5 14.10 4.34 -4.19
N PRO A 6 13.86 3.05 -3.89
CA PRO A 6 12.79 2.65 -2.99
C PRO A 6 13.01 3.19 -1.57
N GLN A 7 14.26 3.27 -1.14
CA GLN A 7 14.60 3.67 0.24
C GLN A 7 14.54 5.19 0.50
N CYS A 8 14.70 6.05 -0.52
CA CYS A 8 14.71 7.51 -0.31
C CYS A 8 13.91 8.32 -1.34
N GLY A 9 13.28 7.67 -2.32
CA GLY A 9 12.48 8.30 -3.37
C GLY A 9 13.26 9.12 -4.39
N LEU A 10 14.60 9.20 -4.30
CA LEU A 10 15.43 9.98 -5.20
C LEU A 10 15.36 9.42 -6.62
N LYS A 11 15.16 10.30 -7.61
CA LYS A 11 15.07 9.96 -9.03
C LYS A 11 16.46 9.91 -9.66
N TYR A 12 16.74 8.83 -10.37
CA TYR A 12 17.95 8.62 -11.16
C TYR A 12 17.58 8.45 -12.63
N ASP A 13 18.25 9.18 -13.50
CA ASP A 13 18.13 8.94 -14.94
C ASP A 13 18.76 7.60 -15.30
N VAL A 14 17.97 6.74 -15.92
CA VAL A 14 18.37 5.37 -16.33
C VAL A 14 19.56 5.40 -17.30
N MET A 15 19.80 6.53 -17.99
CA MET A 15 20.95 6.72 -18.87
C MET A 15 22.30 6.87 -18.14
N LYS A 16 22.31 6.97 -16.81
CA LYS A 16 23.54 7.06 -15.99
C LYS A 16 23.89 5.76 -15.27
N LEU A 17 23.32 4.63 -15.67
CA LEU A 17 23.70 3.34 -15.13
C LEU A 17 25.12 2.99 -15.57
N GLU A 18 25.94 2.50 -14.63
CA GLU A 18 27.22 1.89 -14.94
C GLU A 18 26.98 0.61 -15.78
N GLU A 19 27.95 0.21 -16.62
CA GLU A 19 27.80 -0.92 -17.56
C GLU A 19 27.38 -2.24 -16.88
N ASP A 20 27.59 -2.37 -15.56
CA ASP A 20 27.21 -3.51 -14.73
C ASP A 20 25.75 -3.49 -14.21
N GLY A 21 24.94 -2.50 -14.58
CA GLY A 21 23.54 -2.41 -14.15
C GLY A 21 23.36 -2.13 -12.65
N LYS A 22 24.43 -1.69 -11.96
CA LYS A 22 24.40 -1.38 -10.53
C LYS A 22 24.18 0.11 -10.31
N LEU A 23 23.19 0.46 -9.50
CA LEU A 23 22.92 1.84 -9.12
C LEU A 23 23.21 2.03 -7.63
N ASN A 24 24.26 2.77 -7.33
CA ASN A 24 24.55 3.19 -5.96
C ASN A 24 23.77 4.48 -5.67
N CYS A 25 22.72 4.38 -4.87
CA CYS A 25 21.99 5.54 -4.43
C CYS A 25 22.80 6.31 -3.39
N ARG A 26 22.71 7.65 -3.40
CA ARG A 26 23.31 8.54 -2.38
C ARG A 26 22.86 8.24 -0.94
N CYS A 27 21.73 7.56 -0.74
CA CYS A 27 21.31 7.11 0.60
C CYS A 27 22.02 5.84 1.08
N GLY A 28 22.94 5.28 0.29
CA GLY A 28 23.66 4.03 0.58
C GLY A 28 22.99 2.76 0.05
N PHE A 29 21.79 2.87 -0.53
CA PHE A 29 21.09 1.73 -1.13
C PHE A 29 21.75 1.31 -2.44
N LYS A 30 22.06 0.03 -2.59
CA LYS A 30 22.64 -0.54 -3.81
C LYS A 30 21.54 -1.28 -4.57
N LEU A 31 21.21 -0.79 -5.75
CA LEU A 31 20.33 -1.48 -6.70
C LEU A 31 21.17 -2.36 -7.60
N ASP A 32 20.78 -3.61 -7.78
CA ASP A 32 21.34 -4.49 -8.80
C ASP A 32 20.26 -4.81 -9.84
N LEU A 33 20.33 -4.14 -10.99
CA LEU A 33 19.38 -4.31 -12.09
C LEU A 33 19.77 -5.48 -13.00
N SER A 34 20.92 -6.13 -12.77
CA SER A 34 21.36 -7.28 -13.58
C SER A 34 20.43 -8.50 -13.44
N LEU A 35 19.58 -8.52 -12.41
CA LEU A 35 18.58 -9.56 -12.16
C LEU A 35 17.25 -9.32 -12.89
N ILE A 36 17.12 -8.21 -13.61
CA ILE A 36 15.90 -7.82 -14.32
C ILE A 36 16.00 -8.26 -15.78
N GLU A 37 15.33 -9.36 -16.12
CA GLU A 37 15.41 -9.97 -17.46
C GLU A 37 14.46 -9.33 -18.48
N SER A 38 13.48 -8.55 -18.04
CA SER A 38 12.45 -7.95 -18.90
C SER A 38 12.11 -6.50 -18.55
N ALA A 39 11.58 -5.75 -19.53
CA ALA A 39 11.08 -4.39 -19.32
C ALA A 39 9.88 -4.35 -18.34
N ASP A 40 9.08 -5.42 -18.30
CA ASP A 40 7.98 -5.59 -17.34
C ASP A 40 8.50 -5.75 -15.90
N ASP A 41 9.58 -6.52 -15.70
CA ASP A 41 10.21 -6.67 -14.38
C ASP A 41 10.85 -5.35 -13.91
N PHE A 42 11.39 -4.57 -14.85
CA PHE A 42 11.92 -3.23 -14.58
C PHE A 42 10.81 -2.27 -14.09
N LEU A 43 9.64 -2.31 -14.74
CA LEU A 43 8.49 -1.48 -14.36
C LEU A 43 7.94 -1.84 -12.98
N ARG A 44 7.83 -3.14 -12.65
CA ARG A 44 7.44 -3.60 -11.31
C ARG A 44 8.35 -3.07 -10.21
N TYR A 45 9.64 -2.97 -10.48
CA TYR A 45 10.61 -2.42 -9.55
C TYR A 45 10.48 -0.89 -9.43
N CYS A 46 10.20 -0.20 -10.53
CA CYS A 46 10.04 1.25 -10.58
C CYS A 46 8.76 1.77 -9.90
N GLU A 47 7.72 0.95 -9.83
CA GLU A 47 6.47 1.26 -9.10
C GLU A 47 6.57 0.99 -7.59
N GLY A 48 7.72 0.51 -7.13
CA GLY A 48 8.10 0.49 -5.72
C GLY A 48 7.51 -0.69 -4.95
N THR A 49 8.37 -1.66 -4.64
CA THR A 49 8.04 -2.74 -3.69
C THR A 49 7.48 -2.22 -2.36
N GLU A 50 7.89 -1.03 -1.91
CA GLU A 50 7.33 -0.39 -0.73
C GLU A 50 5.86 0.04 -0.88
N GLU A 51 5.43 0.53 -2.05
CA GLU A 51 4.02 0.86 -2.26
C GLU A 51 3.17 -0.42 -2.25
N LEU A 52 3.70 -1.51 -2.81
CA LEU A 52 3.07 -2.82 -2.76
C LEU A 52 2.93 -3.33 -1.32
N GLU A 53 4.00 -3.26 -0.53
CA GLU A 53 3.98 -3.69 0.89
C GLU A 53 3.00 -2.87 1.72
N LYS A 54 3.01 -1.54 1.56
CA LYS A 54 2.05 -0.64 2.23
C LYS A 54 0.62 -0.95 1.80
N ALA A 55 0.37 -1.20 0.51
CA ALA A 55 -0.95 -1.57 0.01
C ALA A 55 -1.42 -2.93 0.56
N MET A 56 -0.53 -3.92 0.66
CA MET A 56 -0.82 -5.21 1.28
C MET A 56 -1.15 -5.06 2.78
N GLU A 57 -0.46 -4.17 3.49
CA GLU A 57 -0.76 -3.87 4.89
C GLU A 57 -2.17 -3.28 5.05
N ILE A 58 -2.53 -2.29 4.24
CA ILE A 58 -3.90 -1.72 4.19
C ILE A 58 -4.94 -2.82 3.92
N GLN A 59 -4.66 -3.72 2.99
CA GLN A 59 -5.57 -4.81 2.64
C GLN A 59 -5.78 -5.78 3.81
N ARG A 60 -4.71 -6.15 4.53
CA ARG A 60 -4.80 -7.04 5.70
C ARG A 60 -5.61 -6.39 6.83
N ASP A 61 -5.37 -5.13 7.12
CA ASP A 61 -6.11 -4.38 8.14
C ASP A 61 -7.60 -4.26 7.76
N ALA A 62 -7.90 -3.98 6.49
CA ALA A 62 -9.28 -3.93 6.00
C ALA A 62 -10.00 -5.29 6.11
N GLN A 63 -9.29 -6.39 5.82
CA GLN A 63 -9.85 -7.73 5.96
C GLN A 63 -10.13 -8.07 7.43
N ARG A 64 -9.25 -7.65 8.36
CA ARG A 64 -9.47 -7.81 9.79
C ARG A 64 -10.71 -7.05 10.26
N ILE A 65 -10.92 -5.82 9.80
CA ILE A 65 -12.14 -5.05 10.11
C ILE A 65 -13.38 -5.77 9.59
N CYS A 66 -13.34 -6.34 8.38
CA CYS A 66 -14.46 -7.13 7.87
C CYS A 66 -14.78 -8.32 8.78
N GLN A 67 -13.76 -9.03 9.29
CA GLN A 67 -13.96 -10.13 10.24
C GLN A 67 -14.55 -9.64 11.57
N MET A 68 -14.07 -8.52 12.10
CA MET A 68 -14.62 -7.93 13.34
C MET A 68 -16.08 -7.52 13.19
N ILE A 69 -16.50 -7.04 12.01
CA ILE A 69 -17.91 -6.72 11.74
C ILE A 69 -18.78 -7.98 11.77
N LEU A 70 -18.29 -9.07 11.19
CA LEU A 70 -19.00 -10.36 11.12
C LEU A 70 -19.06 -11.10 12.46
N ASP A 71 -18.06 -10.92 13.31
CA ASP A 71 -17.97 -11.57 14.61
C ASP A 71 -18.65 -10.74 15.70
N GLU A 72 -19.80 -11.23 16.19
CA GLU A 72 -20.63 -10.56 17.19
C GLU A 72 -19.91 -10.24 18.52
N VAL A 73 -18.81 -10.95 18.82
CA VAL A 73 -18.01 -10.77 20.03
C VAL A 73 -17.35 -9.38 20.08
N HIS A 74 -17.08 -8.77 18.92
CA HIS A 74 -16.46 -7.45 18.86
C HIS A 74 -17.51 -6.35 19.08
N GLN A 75 -17.18 -5.39 19.93
CA GLN A 75 -18.04 -4.23 20.18
C GLN A 75 -17.99 -3.26 19.00
N ALA A 76 -19.10 -2.55 18.79
CA ALA A 76 -19.21 -1.52 17.76
C ALA A 76 -18.09 -0.46 17.86
N VAL A 77 -17.74 -0.08 19.10
CA VAL A 77 -16.70 0.92 19.39
C VAL A 77 -15.32 0.46 18.89
N ASP A 78 -14.96 -0.80 19.10
CA ASP A 78 -13.66 -1.34 18.68
C ASP A 78 -13.52 -1.36 17.15
N ILE A 79 -14.62 -1.63 16.45
CA ILE A 79 -14.66 -1.65 14.98
C ILE A 79 -14.47 -0.23 14.43
N GLU A 80 -15.13 0.78 15.01
CA GLU A 80 -14.95 2.18 14.61
C GLU A 80 -13.53 2.68 14.88
N ILE A 81 -12.93 2.31 16.02
CA ILE A 81 -11.52 2.61 16.31
C ILE A 81 -10.60 1.99 15.25
N ALA A 82 -10.84 0.74 14.86
CA ALA A 82 -10.05 0.07 13.83
C ALA A 82 -10.19 0.73 12.45
N LYS A 83 -11.41 1.17 12.08
CA LYS A 83 -11.67 1.92 10.84
C LYS A 83 -10.94 3.25 10.80
N GLU A 84 -10.94 4.00 11.91
CA GLU A 84 -10.24 5.29 11.96
C GLU A 84 -8.72 5.11 11.85
N LYS A 85 -8.16 4.10 12.55
CA LYS A 85 -6.73 3.74 12.41
C LYS A 85 -6.35 3.38 10.98
N LEU A 86 -7.19 2.61 10.28
CA LEU A 86 -6.96 2.27 8.88
C LEU A 86 -6.96 3.52 8.01
N LYS A 87 -7.94 4.40 8.20
CA LYS A 87 -8.05 5.66 7.45
C LYS A 87 -6.84 6.57 7.66
N GLU A 88 -6.36 6.72 8.89
CA GLU A 88 -5.13 7.46 9.19
C GLU A 88 -3.91 6.86 8.50
N LYS A 89 -3.80 5.52 8.50
CA LYS A 89 -2.71 4.81 7.81
C LYS A 89 -2.74 5.04 6.29
N VAL A 90 -3.91 4.98 5.67
CA VAL A 90 -4.08 5.31 4.25
C VAL A 90 -3.74 6.77 3.97
N LYS A 91 -4.20 7.70 4.80
CA LYS A 91 -3.87 9.13 4.65
C LYS A 91 -2.36 9.38 4.74
N LYS A 92 -1.65 8.63 5.59
CA LYS A 92 -0.20 8.70 5.75
C LYS A 92 0.56 8.09 4.56
N PHE A 93 0.13 6.95 4.05
CA PHE A 93 0.83 6.23 2.98
C PHE A 93 0.44 6.70 1.57
N PHE A 94 -0.83 7.02 1.36
CA PHE A 94 -1.41 7.34 0.07
C PHE A 94 -2.42 8.50 0.19
N PRO A 95 -1.99 9.72 0.53
CA PRO A 95 -2.88 10.88 0.68
C PRO A 95 -3.69 11.16 -0.61
N ASP A 96 -3.09 10.93 -1.78
CA ASP A 96 -3.72 11.17 -3.07
C ASP A 96 -4.74 10.08 -3.47
N LYS A 97 -4.75 8.94 -2.78
CA LYS A 97 -5.64 7.79 -3.06
C LYS A 97 -6.79 7.68 -2.05
N MET A 98 -7.03 8.72 -1.24
CA MET A 98 -8.07 8.74 -0.21
C MET A 98 -9.49 8.55 -0.78
N GLU A 99 -9.77 9.11 -1.97
CA GLU A 99 -11.07 8.92 -2.62
C GLU A 99 -11.29 7.47 -3.04
N THR A 100 -10.25 6.83 -3.60
CA THR A 100 -10.27 5.40 -3.94
C THR A 100 -10.49 4.53 -2.70
N TYR A 101 -9.83 4.85 -1.59
CA TYR A 101 -10.06 4.17 -0.31
C TYR A 101 -11.54 4.27 0.12
N ARG A 102 -12.11 5.47 0.07
CA ARG A 102 -13.49 5.73 0.46
C ARG A 102 -14.47 4.90 -0.36
N MET A 103 -14.31 4.92 -1.69
CA MET A 103 -15.18 4.18 -2.61
C MET A 103 -15.11 2.67 -2.41
N ILE A 104 -13.93 2.11 -2.10
CA ILE A 104 -13.75 0.66 -2.00
C ILE A 104 -14.09 0.17 -0.59
N TYR A 105 -13.44 0.72 0.43
CA TYR A 105 -13.47 0.16 1.78
C TYR A 105 -14.61 0.71 2.63
N GLU A 106 -14.86 2.02 2.65
CA GLU A 106 -15.98 2.56 3.44
C GLU A 106 -17.33 2.04 2.95
N SER A 107 -17.53 1.98 1.62
CA SER A 107 -18.74 1.38 1.03
C SER A 107 -18.90 -0.09 1.41
N ARG A 108 -17.81 -0.87 1.41
CA ARG A 108 -17.83 -2.28 1.81
C ARG A 108 -18.15 -2.45 3.30
N PHE A 109 -17.51 -1.69 4.17
CA PHE A 109 -17.76 -1.75 5.62
C PHE A 109 -19.20 -1.36 5.94
N LYS A 110 -19.71 -0.28 5.34
CA LYS A 110 -21.10 0.15 5.51
C LYS A 110 -22.09 -0.94 5.09
N ARG A 111 -21.84 -1.62 3.96
CA ARG A 111 -22.69 -2.72 3.52
C ARG A 111 -22.68 -3.88 4.50
N LEU A 112 -21.50 -4.31 4.96
CA LEU A 112 -21.37 -5.39 5.94
C LEU A 112 -22.03 -5.01 7.27
N TRP A 113 -21.83 -3.79 7.74
CA TRP A 113 -22.45 -3.29 8.95
C TRP A 113 -23.98 -3.37 8.88
N ASN A 114 -24.56 -2.87 7.79
CA ASN A 114 -26.01 -2.92 7.59
C ASN A 114 -26.56 -4.35 7.54
N GLN A 115 -25.79 -5.29 7.01
CA GLN A 115 -26.22 -6.69 6.87
C GLN A 115 -26.18 -7.46 8.19
N PHE A 116 -25.18 -7.21 9.03
CA PHE A 116 -24.90 -8.06 10.20
C PHE A 116 -25.14 -7.37 11.54
N ARG A 117 -25.14 -6.04 11.59
CA ARG A 117 -25.18 -5.26 12.84
C ARG A 117 -26.31 -4.23 12.90
N SER A 118 -27.02 -3.97 11.79
CA SER A 118 -28.18 -3.06 11.76
C SER A 118 -29.53 -3.79 11.81
N GLN A 119 -29.55 -5.06 12.25
CA GLN A 119 -30.79 -5.83 12.45
C GLN A 119 -31.25 -5.84 13.92
N GLU A 120 -31.08 -4.72 14.64
CA GLU A 120 -31.78 -4.48 15.92
C GLU A 120 -33.05 -3.68 15.71
#